data_AF-A0A6B3QCH3-F1
#
_entry.id   AF-A0A6B3QCH3-F1
#
_cell.length_a   1.000
_cell.length_b   1.000
_cell.length_c   1.000
_cell.angle_alpha   90.00
_cell.angle_beta   90.00
_cell.angle_gamma   90.00
#
_symmetry.space_group_name_H-M   'P 1'
#
loop_
_entity.id
_entity.type
_entity.pdbx_description
1 polymer ?
#
loop_
_entity_poly.entity_id
_entity_poly.type
_entity_poly.pdbx_seq_one_letter_code
_entity_poly.pdbx_strand_id
1 'polypeptide(L)'
;MANSRADERTEEREYQPLSTAWTAMRQELLREPARAHVLFMRRPLGRPFVHLRSANIGSRPPNMGAQLLLGDAMGELDDPRFCADAVRFLVAALDAVNPAFAWMGVDGPATDDTNLDCVLGRRVRDSVREARKLLRGYSWTTVCPEELSVRLGGPGALAATGAFHRVVPLSAGGVVLQATETVAGYTDEAVRGVFEALHPVLPPGVPQFDPAHPELRYFPADASRFGG
;
A
#
# COMPACT_ATOMS: atom_id res chain seq x y z
N MET A 1 19.99 9.86 -19.84
CA MET A 1 19.97 8.56 -19.12
C MET A 1 18.67 7.86 -19.49
N ALA A 2 18.75 6.60 -19.90
CA ALA A 2 17.63 5.86 -20.46
C ALA A 2 16.58 5.56 -19.37
N ASN A 3 15.40 6.16 -19.52
CA ASN A 3 14.23 5.86 -18.72
C ASN A 3 13.62 4.57 -19.31
N SER A 4 13.96 3.40 -18.78
CA SER A 4 13.35 2.15 -19.24
C SER A 4 11.96 2.03 -18.60
N ARG A 5 10.94 2.57 -19.27
CA ARG A 5 9.56 2.14 -19.04
C ARG A 5 9.48 0.68 -19.47
N ALA A 6 9.32 -0.23 -18.51
CA ALA A 6 8.83 -1.56 -18.84
C ALA A 6 7.35 -1.39 -19.24
N ASP A 7 7.09 -1.60 -20.52
CA ASP A 7 5.81 -1.39 -21.20
C ASP A 7 4.77 -2.45 -20.76
N GLU A 8 3.49 -2.15 -20.95
CA GLU A 8 2.27 -2.88 -20.51
C GLU A 8 2.13 -4.34 -21.02
N ARG A 9 3.21 -4.99 -21.47
CA ARG A 9 3.22 -6.30 -22.12
C ARG A 9 3.55 -7.47 -21.20
N THR A 10 3.60 -7.28 -19.89
CA THR A 10 3.89 -8.39 -18.98
C THR A 10 2.71 -9.37 -18.94
N GLU A 11 2.94 -10.64 -19.26
CA GLU A 11 1.89 -11.66 -19.21
C GLU A 11 1.30 -11.80 -17.80
N GLU A 12 -0.01 -12.06 -17.72
CA GLU A 12 -0.67 -12.45 -16.47
C GLU A 12 -0.03 -13.73 -15.89
N ARG A 13 0.23 -13.75 -14.58
CA ARG A 13 0.84 -14.91 -13.90
C ARG A 13 -0.04 -15.39 -12.76
N GLU A 14 -0.22 -16.70 -12.64
CA GLU A 14 -0.97 -17.29 -11.52
C GLU A 14 -0.23 -17.07 -10.19
N TYR A 15 -0.96 -16.61 -9.18
CA TYR A 15 -0.41 -16.45 -7.84
C TYR A 15 -0.61 -17.72 -7.02
N GLN A 16 0.50 -18.37 -6.69
CA GLN A 16 0.59 -19.33 -5.61
C GLN A 16 1.95 -19.13 -4.93
N PRO A 17 2.02 -18.90 -3.60
CA PRO A 17 3.29 -18.64 -2.90
C PRO A 17 4.38 -19.70 -3.10
N LEU A 18 4.01 -20.90 -3.56
CA LEU A 18 4.89 -22.04 -3.77
C LEU A 18 5.14 -22.37 -5.25
N SER A 19 4.52 -21.66 -6.20
CA SER A 19 4.73 -21.93 -7.63
C SER A 19 6.04 -21.33 -8.15
N THR A 20 6.56 -21.92 -9.23
CA THR A 20 7.72 -21.40 -9.96
C THR A 20 7.44 -20.03 -10.59
N ALA A 21 6.20 -19.80 -11.05
CA ALA A 21 5.75 -18.51 -11.58
C ALA A 21 5.85 -17.39 -10.53
N TRP A 22 5.50 -17.68 -9.28
CA TRP A 22 5.71 -16.74 -8.17
C TRP A 22 7.18 -16.46 -7.94
N THR A 23 8.04 -17.50 -7.92
CA THR A 23 9.47 -17.30 -7.71
C THR A 23 10.09 -16.36 -8.74
N ALA A 24 9.73 -16.52 -10.02
CA ALA A 24 10.19 -15.63 -11.08
C ALA A 24 9.70 -14.19 -10.88
N MET A 25 8.40 -14.01 -10.59
CA MET A 25 7.80 -12.69 -10.35
C MET A 25 8.39 -12.00 -9.12
N ARG A 26 8.64 -12.75 -8.04
CA ARG A 26 9.33 -12.24 -6.84
C ARG A 26 10.72 -11.74 -7.20
N GLN A 27 11.49 -12.48 -8.00
CA GLN A 27 12.82 -12.04 -8.43
C GLN A 27 12.76 -10.77 -9.29
N GLU A 28 11.73 -10.62 -10.13
CA GLU A 28 11.49 -9.37 -10.88
C GLU A 28 11.18 -8.20 -9.94
N LEU A 29 10.25 -8.37 -8.99
CA LEU A 29 9.93 -7.35 -7.99
C LEU A 29 11.16 -6.94 -7.16
N LEU A 30 12.01 -7.91 -6.79
CA LEU A 30 13.26 -7.65 -6.07
C LEU A 30 14.32 -6.94 -6.92
N ARG A 31 14.30 -7.13 -8.25
CA ARG A 31 15.20 -6.44 -9.19
C ARG A 31 14.75 -5.02 -9.51
N GLU A 32 13.54 -4.62 -9.12
CA GLU A 32 12.93 -3.33 -9.42
C GLU A 32 12.80 -2.43 -8.16
N PRO A 33 13.91 -2.03 -7.52
CA PRO A 33 13.89 -1.40 -6.18
C PRO A 33 13.39 0.06 -6.16
N ALA A 34 12.86 0.60 -7.25
CA ALA A 34 12.42 2.00 -7.28
C ALA A 34 10.89 2.11 -7.13
N ARG A 35 10.15 1.47 -8.04
CA ARG A 35 8.68 1.42 -8.00
C ARG A 35 8.13 0.29 -8.89
N ALA A 36 7.11 -0.40 -8.37
CA ALA A 36 6.32 -1.39 -9.10
C ALA A 36 4.82 -1.18 -8.85
N HIS A 37 4.03 -1.36 -9.91
CA HIS A 37 2.57 -1.37 -9.90
C HIS A 37 2.07 -2.75 -10.24
N VAL A 38 1.54 -3.42 -9.24
CA VAL A 38 1.06 -4.77 -9.39
C VAL A 38 -0.46 -4.75 -9.32
N LEU A 39 -1.12 -5.46 -10.23
CA LEU A 39 -2.55 -5.64 -10.25
C LEU A 39 -2.85 -7.08 -9.81
N PHE A 40 -3.57 -7.23 -8.71
CA PHE A 40 -4.04 -8.53 -8.20
C PHE A 40 -5.50 -8.72 -8.57
N MET A 41 -5.82 -9.86 -9.18
CA MET A 41 -7.14 -10.18 -9.72
C MET A 41 -7.46 -11.64 -9.48
N ARG A 42 -8.71 -12.05 -9.67
CA ARG A 42 -9.13 -13.45 -9.64
C ARG A 42 -9.80 -13.83 -10.95
N ARG A 43 -9.46 -15.00 -11.52
CA ARG A 43 -10.19 -15.52 -12.68
C ARG A 43 -11.56 -16.07 -12.26
N PRO A 44 -12.54 -16.16 -13.17
CA PRO A 44 -13.85 -16.78 -12.90
C PRO A 44 -13.78 -18.21 -12.33
N LEU A 45 -12.65 -18.91 -12.53
CA LEU A 45 -12.38 -20.24 -11.96
C LEU A 45 -11.84 -20.21 -10.52
N GLY A 46 -11.94 -19.06 -9.85
CA GLY A 46 -11.60 -18.90 -8.43
C GLY A 46 -10.11 -18.84 -8.10
N ARG A 47 -9.23 -18.75 -9.11
CA ARG A 47 -7.77 -18.69 -8.91
C ARG A 47 -7.26 -17.25 -8.91
N PRO A 48 -6.50 -16.82 -7.88
CA PRO A 48 -5.87 -15.51 -7.89
C PRO A 48 -4.73 -15.47 -8.91
N PHE A 49 -4.59 -14.34 -9.59
CA PHE A 49 -3.51 -14.05 -10.53
C PHE A 49 -3.04 -12.62 -10.37
N VAL A 50 -1.83 -12.38 -10.84
CA VAL A 50 -1.10 -11.14 -10.66
C VAL A 50 -0.60 -10.68 -12.02
N HIS A 51 -0.67 -9.37 -12.25
CA HIS A 51 -0.20 -8.73 -13.46
C HIS A 51 0.59 -7.46 -13.11
N LEU A 52 1.85 -7.37 -13.51
CA LEU A 52 2.66 -6.17 -13.34
C LEU A 52 2.27 -5.15 -14.42
N ARG A 53 1.51 -4.11 -14.04
CA ARG A 53 1.04 -3.10 -14.99
C ARG A 53 2.13 -2.14 -15.43
N SER A 54 2.96 -1.70 -14.49
CA SER A 54 4.09 -0.83 -14.82
C SER A 54 5.19 -0.93 -13.77
N ALA A 55 6.43 -0.77 -14.22
CA ALA A 55 7.59 -0.65 -13.38
C ALA A 55 8.50 0.46 -13.90
N ASN A 56 9.10 1.21 -12.98
CA ASN A 56 10.00 2.29 -13.35
C ASN A 56 11.24 2.29 -12.46
N ILE A 57 12.41 2.12 -13.09
CA ILE A 57 13.72 2.27 -12.47
C ILE A 57 14.27 3.66 -12.83
N GLY A 58 13.83 4.67 -12.09
CA GLY A 58 14.50 5.97 -12.08
C GLY A 58 15.71 5.91 -11.15
N SER A 59 16.90 6.25 -11.64
CA SER A 59 18.13 6.27 -10.82
C SER A 59 17.99 7.20 -9.58
N ARG A 60 17.80 6.57 -8.40
CA ARG A 60 17.87 6.99 -6.97
C ARG A 60 17.13 8.27 -6.51
N PRO A 61 16.20 8.11 -5.54
CA PRO A 61 16.47 8.31 -4.09
C PRO A 61 16.12 7.06 -3.23
N PRO A 62 16.44 7.01 -1.91
CA PRO A 62 16.50 5.76 -1.10
C PRO A 62 15.15 5.19 -0.63
N ASN A 63 14.02 5.70 -1.11
CA ASN A 63 12.71 5.37 -0.58
C ASN A 63 11.90 4.59 -1.62
N MET A 64 11.92 3.27 -1.50
CA MET A 64 11.16 2.37 -2.37
C MET A 64 9.66 2.49 -2.09
N GLY A 65 8.85 2.66 -3.12
CA GLY A 65 7.39 2.59 -3.02
C GLY A 65 6.84 1.43 -3.84
N ALA A 66 6.09 0.52 -3.25
CA ALA A 66 5.35 -0.51 -3.99
C ALA A 66 3.86 -0.17 -3.98
N GLN A 67 3.18 -0.25 -5.11
CA GLN A 67 1.72 -0.04 -5.17
C GLN A 67 1.08 -1.32 -5.69
N LEU A 68 0.11 -1.85 -4.93
CA LEU A 68 -0.65 -3.02 -5.31
C LEU A 68 -2.11 -2.59 -5.49
N LEU A 69 -2.60 -2.61 -6.72
CA LEU A 69 -4.00 -2.37 -7.02
C LEU A 69 -4.79 -3.67 -6.96
N LEU A 70 -5.98 -3.60 -6.39
CA LEU A 70 -7.01 -4.60 -6.59
C LEU A 70 -7.88 -4.14 -7.75
N GLY A 71 -8.00 -4.96 -8.79
CA GLY A 71 -8.91 -4.66 -9.90
C GLY A 71 -10.35 -4.98 -9.52
N ASP A 72 -11.26 -4.02 -9.66
CA ASP A 72 -12.72 -4.21 -9.52
C ASP A 72 -13.35 -4.96 -10.71
N ALA A 73 -12.54 -5.46 -11.64
CA ALA A 73 -13.02 -6.46 -12.57
C ALA A 73 -13.35 -7.74 -11.78
N MET A 74 -14.60 -7.84 -11.30
CA MET A 74 -15.33 -9.02 -10.80
C MET A 74 -15.79 -9.02 -9.33
N GLY A 75 -15.94 -7.88 -8.63
CA GLY A 75 -16.90 -7.76 -7.51
C GLY A 75 -16.72 -8.66 -6.26
N GLU A 76 -15.50 -8.89 -5.79
CA GLU A 76 -15.21 -9.75 -4.61
C GLU A 76 -14.52 -9.01 -3.44
N LEU A 77 -14.73 -7.70 -3.34
CA LEU A 77 -14.16 -6.84 -2.28
C LEU A 77 -14.72 -7.13 -0.88
N ASP A 78 -15.79 -7.92 -0.81
CA ASP A 78 -16.44 -8.45 0.37
C ASP A 78 -16.08 -9.91 0.67
N ASP A 79 -15.31 -10.61 -0.19
CA ASP A 79 -14.83 -11.99 0.07
C ASP A 79 -13.59 -11.97 1.01
N PRO A 80 -13.71 -12.48 2.25
CA PRO A 80 -12.59 -12.53 3.19
C PRO A 80 -11.42 -13.38 2.68
N ARG A 81 -11.68 -14.43 1.89
CA ARG A 81 -10.62 -15.30 1.36
C ARG A 81 -9.80 -14.57 0.31
N PHE A 82 -10.46 -13.89 -0.62
CA PHE A 82 -9.79 -13.07 -1.62
C PHE A 82 -8.94 -11.98 -0.95
N CYS A 83 -9.52 -11.25 0.00
CA CYS A 83 -8.82 -10.22 0.76
C CYS A 83 -7.60 -10.76 1.52
N ALA A 84 -7.74 -11.91 2.19
CA ALA A 84 -6.65 -12.56 2.90
C ALA A 84 -5.53 -13.05 1.95
N ASP A 85 -5.87 -13.53 0.77
CA ASP A 85 -4.90 -13.97 -0.25
C ASP A 85 -4.15 -12.78 -0.87
N ALA A 86 -4.83 -11.65 -1.11
CA ALA A 86 -4.22 -10.40 -1.55
C ALA A 86 -3.23 -9.83 -0.51
N VAL A 87 -3.60 -9.84 0.77
CA VAL A 87 -2.67 -9.45 1.87
C VAL A 87 -1.50 -10.41 1.97
N ARG A 88 -1.73 -11.73 1.82
CA ARG A 88 -0.65 -12.72 1.81
C ARG A 88 0.30 -12.48 0.64
N PHE A 89 -0.23 -12.10 -0.52
CA PHE A 89 0.58 -11.74 -1.68
C PHE A 89 1.46 -10.53 -1.38
N LEU A 90 0.87 -9.46 -0.85
CA LEU A 90 1.60 -8.24 -0.49
C LEU A 90 2.73 -8.54 0.50
N VAL A 91 2.45 -9.31 1.55
CA VAL A 91 3.46 -9.73 2.53
C VAL A 91 4.56 -10.52 1.84
N ALA A 92 4.24 -11.56 1.06
CA ALA A 92 5.24 -12.39 0.40
C ALA A 92 6.14 -11.60 -0.58
N ALA A 93 5.58 -10.60 -1.26
CA ALA A 93 6.32 -9.70 -2.14
C ALA A 93 7.28 -8.79 -1.39
N LEU A 94 6.88 -8.33 -0.21
CA LEU A 94 7.62 -7.33 0.55
C LEU A 94 8.52 -7.93 1.64
N ASP A 95 8.37 -9.20 2.00
CA ASP A 95 9.05 -9.81 3.16
C ASP A 95 10.58 -9.74 3.11
N ALA A 96 11.16 -9.69 1.90
CA ALA A 96 12.60 -9.57 1.69
C ALA A 96 13.10 -8.14 1.44
N VAL A 97 12.24 -7.12 1.57
CA VAL A 97 12.58 -5.71 1.40
C VAL A 97 12.01 -4.87 2.54
N ASN A 98 12.68 -3.75 2.87
CA ASN A 98 12.14 -2.72 3.78
C ASN A 98 11.51 -1.61 2.93
N PRO A 99 10.25 -1.73 2.48
CA PRO A 99 9.62 -0.73 1.63
C PRO A 99 9.41 0.57 2.40
N ALA A 100 9.66 1.73 1.76
CA ALA A 100 9.37 3.03 2.37
C ALA A 100 7.87 3.32 2.40
N PHE A 101 7.08 2.72 1.50
CA PHE A 101 5.63 2.77 1.51
C PHE A 101 5.03 1.71 0.58
N ALA A 102 3.88 1.16 0.95
CA ALA A 102 2.99 0.47 0.03
C ALA A 102 1.55 0.50 0.51
N TRP A 103 0.60 0.27 -0.39
CA TRP A 103 -0.81 0.22 -0.04
C TRP A 103 -1.60 -0.62 -1.05
N MET A 104 -2.79 -1.04 -0.62
CA MET A 104 -3.85 -1.56 -1.48
C MET A 104 -5.08 -0.71 -1.33
N GLY A 105 -5.74 -0.43 -2.44
CA GLY A 105 -7.07 0.17 -2.45
C GLY A 105 -7.84 -0.26 -3.68
N VAL A 106 -9.03 0.32 -3.79
CA VAL A 106 -10.05 -0.02 -4.76
C VAL A 106 -10.30 1.19 -5.64
N ASP A 107 -10.47 0.93 -6.93
CA ASP A 107 -10.84 1.87 -7.97
C ASP A 107 -9.86 3.02 -8.23
N GLY A 108 -9.75 3.36 -9.51
CA GLY A 108 -8.85 4.38 -10.04
C GLY A 108 -7.60 3.80 -10.72
N PRO A 109 -7.03 4.51 -11.71
CA PRO A 109 -5.71 4.16 -12.22
C PRO A 109 -4.69 4.27 -11.07
N ALA A 110 -3.68 3.39 -11.02
CA ALA A 110 -2.61 3.56 -10.04
C ALA A 110 -1.83 4.84 -10.38
N THR A 111 -2.13 5.88 -9.63
CA THR A 111 -1.39 7.12 -9.67
C THR A 111 -0.23 7.04 -8.67
N ASP A 112 0.76 7.90 -8.87
CA ASP A 112 1.84 8.12 -7.90
C ASP A 112 1.35 8.70 -6.58
N ASP A 113 0.28 9.49 -6.66
CA ASP A 113 -0.32 10.21 -5.56
C ASP A 113 -1.04 9.24 -4.62
N THR A 114 -0.79 9.38 -3.33
CA THR A 114 -1.65 8.78 -2.32
C THR A 114 -2.85 9.69 -2.12
N ASN A 115 -3.96 9.15 -1.57
CA ASN A 115 -5.11 9.99 -1.19
C ASN A 115 -4.66 11.18 -0.34
N LEU A 116 -3.72 10.96 0.60
CA LEU A 116 -3.21 11.99 1.49
C LEU A 116 -2.32 13.02 0.78
N ASP A 117 -1.57 12.61 -0.25
CA ASP A 117 -0.79 13.53 -1.08
C ASP A 117 -1.72 14.46 -1.87
N CYS A 118 -2.82 13.95 -2.44
CA CYS A 118 -3.82 14.76 -3.14
C CYS A 118 -4.46 15.82 -2.21
N VAL A 119 -5.07 15.38 -1.11
CA VAL A 119 -5.86 16.25 -0.24
C VAL A 119 -5.01 17.22 0.59
N LEU A 120 -3.71 16.97 0.74
CA LEU A 120 -2.77 17.92 1.35
C LEU A 120 -1.99 18.76 0.31
N GLY A 121 -2.24 18.56 -0.98
CA GLY A 121 -1.52 19.26 -2.05
C GLY A 121 -0.01 19.00 -2.05
N ARG A 122 0.42 17.81 -1.60
CA ARG A 122 1.83 17.42 -1.54
C ARG A 122 2.31 16.95 -2.90
N ARG A 123 3.50 17.39 -3.30
CA ARG A 123 4.15 16.89 -4.52
C ARG A 123 4.68 15.47 -4.26
N VAL A 124 4.32 14.51 -5.12
CA VAL A 124 4.84 13.12 -5.09
C VAL A 124 6.33 13.04 -4.80
N ARG A 125 7.15 13.81 -5.51
CA ARG A 125 8.62 13.75 -5.37
C ARG A 125 9.09 14.08 -3.95
N ASP A 126 8.36 14.95 -3.27
CA ASP A 126 8.69 15.43 -1.93
C ASP A 126 8.15 14.40 -0.90
N SER A 127 6.92 13.91 -1.08
CA SER A 127 6.36 12.84 -0.23
C SER A 127 7.14 11.52 -0.31
N VAL A 128 7.61 11.14 -1.50
CA VAL A 128 8.51 9.98 -1.69
C VAL A 128 9.83 10.20 -0.97
N ARG A 129 10.45 11.38 -1.08
CA ARG A 129 11.71 11.70 -0.39
C ARG A 129 11.58 11.66 1.14
N GLU A 130 10.39 11.94 1.64
CA GLU A 130 10.08 11.96 3.07
C GLU A 130 9.50 10.64 3.59
N ALA A 131 9.26 9.63 2.75
CA ALA A 131 8.47 8.44 3.11
C ALA A 131 8.94 7.67 4.36
N ARG A 132 10.24 7.74 4.70
CA ARG A 132 10.81 7.15 5.94
C ARG A 132 10.74 8.06 7.17
N LYS A 133 10.39 9.34 6.99
CA LYS A 133 10.22 10.36 8.02
C LYS A 133 8.75 10.65 8.30
N LEU A 134 7.92 10.61 7.25
CA LEU A 134 6.49 10.82 7.29
C LEU A 134 5.83 9.76 6.40
N LEU A 135 4.83 9.07 6.94
CA LEU A 135 4.08 8.09 6.20
C LEU A 135 3.30 8.81 5.09
N ARG A 136 3.41 8.31 3.85
CA ARG A 136 2.86 8.98 2.67
C ARG A 136 1.33 9.00 2.63
N GLY A 137 0.67 8.17 3.41
CA GLY A 137 -0.79 8.06 3.46
C GLY A 137 -1.21 6.75 4.09
N TYR A 138 -2.49 6.44 4.00
CA TYR A 138 -3.06 5.20 4.48
C TYR A 138 -4.26 4.82 3.61
N SER A 139 -4.53 3.51 3.55
CA SER A 139 -5.64 2.90 2.84
C SER A 139 -6.05 1.61 3.57
N TRP A 140 -6.97 0.83 3.01
CA TRP A 140 -7.42 -0.47 3.54
C TRP A 140 -6.24 -1.35 3.97
N THR A 141 -5.20 -1.43 3.12
CA THR A 141 -3.88 -1.85 3.61
C THR A 141 -2.84 -0.77 3.45
N THR A 142 -1.97 -0.68 4.43
CA THR A 142 -0.88 0.28 4.48
C THR A 142 0.39 -0.43 4.93
N VAL A 143 1.50 -0.21 4.23
CA VAL A 143 2.81 -0.69 4.65
C VAL A 143 3.59 0.48 5.23
N CYS A 144 3.91 0.34 6.50
CA CYS A 144 4.63 1.32 7.28
C CYS A 144 6.11 0.89 7.37
N PRO A 145 7.07 1.76 6.97
CA PRO A 145 8.48 1.44 7.06
C PRO A 145 8.94 1.27 8.51
N GLU A 146 10.04 0.55 8.70
CA GLU A 146 10.55 0.18 10.02
C GLU A 146 10.71 1.38 10.97
N GLU A 147 11.29 2.47 10.47
CA GLU A 147 11.59 3.66 11.27
C GLU A 147 10.30 4.30 11.83
N LEU A 148 9.23 4.26 11.05
CA LEU A 148 7.92 4.79 11.44
C LEU A 148 7.17 3.80 12.33
N SER A 149 7.25 2.51 12.04
CA SER A 149 6.68 1.47 12.91
C SER A 149 7.27 1.53 14.32
N VAL A 150 8.59 1.69 14.45
CA VAL A 150 9.27 1.85 15.75
C VAL A 150 8.78 3.10 16.48
N ARG A 151 8.61 4.24 15.78
CA ARG A 151 8.06 5.47 16.37
C ARG A 151 6.62 5.31 16.87
N LEU A 152 5.86 4.38 16.28
CA LEU A 152 4.51 4.03 16.70
C LEU A 152 4.48 2.96 17.81
N GLY A 153 5.63 2.60 18.40
CA GLY A 153 5.74 1.58 19.44
C GLY A 153 5.87 0.14 18.91
N GLY A 154 6.05 -0.02 17.60
CA GLY A 154 6.25 -1.30 16.92
C GLY A 154 4.95 -2.07 16.63
N PRO A 155 5.05 -3.24 15.98
CA PRO A 155 3.91 -4.04 15.54
C PRO A 155 2.94 -4.42 16.67
N GLY A 156 3.45 -4.71 17.88
CA GLY A 156 2.62 -5.05 19.03
C GLY A 156 1.75 -3.88 19.51
N ALA A 157 2.31 -2.67 19.58
CA ALA A 157 1.56 -1.47 19.93
C ALA A 157 0.50 -1.15 18.86
N LEU A 158 0.86 -1.27 17.58
CA LEU A 158 -0.06 -1.10 16.47
C LEU A 158 -1.23 -2.10 16.55
N ALA A 159 -0.97 -3.37 16.85
CA ALA A 159 -2.02 -4.37 17.03
C ALA A 159 -2.92 -4.03 18.24
N ALA A 160 -2.35 -3.53 19.34
CA ALA A 160 -3.08 -3.17 20.55
C ALA A 160 -4.03 -1.97 20.37
N THR A 161 -3.85 -1.15 19.31
CA THR A 161 -4.78 -0.04 19.01
C THR A 161 -6.20 -0.52 18.68
N GLY A 162 -6.35 -1.75 18.19
CA GLY A 162 -7.63 -2.25 17.67
C GLY A 162 -8.03 -1.65 16.32
N ALA A 163 -7.21 -0.77 15.73
CA ALA A 163 -7.50 -0.15 14.43
C ALA A 163 -7.26 -1.08 13.23
N PHE A 164 -6.60 -2.23 13.45
CA PHE A 164 -6.20 -3.15 12.39
C PHE A 164 -6.70 -4.56 12.67
N HIS A 165 -7.41 -5.13 11.70
CA HIS A 165 -7.75 -6.56 11.68
C HIS A 165 -6.50 -7.45 11.70
N ARG A 166 -5.43 -7.04 11.00
CA ARG A 166 -4.18 -7.80 10.95
C ARG A 166 -2.97 -6.87 10.86
N VAL A 167 -1.93 -7.22 11.63
CA VAL A 167 -0.63 -6.56 11.64
C VAL A 167 0.44 -7.62 11.37
N VAL A 168 1.21 -7.47 10.28
CA VAL A 168 2.22 -8.45 9.87
C VAL A 168 3.58 -7.78 9.76
N PRO A 169 4.51 -8.03 10.71
CA PRO A 169 5.88 -7.56 10.57
C PRO A 169 6.56 -8.26 9.39
N LEU A 170 7.35 -7.51 8.62
CA LEU A 170 8.15 -8.04 7.51
C LEU A 170 9.55 -8.43 8.01
N SER A 171 10.10 -9.51 7.48
CA SER A 171 11.41 -10.03 7.90
C SER A 171 12.56 -9.05 7.62
N ALA A 172 12.47 -8.29 6.53
CA ALA A 172 13.46 -7.28 6.16
C ALA A 172 13.22 -5.90 6.79
N GLY A 173 12.16 -5.72 7.60
CA GLY A 173 11.82 -4.47 8.28
C GLY A 173 10.54 -3.82 7.74
N GLY A 174 9.82 -3.12 8.62
CA GLY A 174 8.51 -2.55 8.36
C GLY A 174 7.36 -3.50 8.71
N VAL A 175 6.14 -3.03 8.46
CA VAL A 175 4.92 -3.74 8.85
C VAL A 175 3.80 -3.52 7.84
N VAL A 176 3.11 -4.60 7.47
CA VAL A 176 1.87 -4.56 6.69
C VAL A 176 0.70 -4.47 7.66
N LEU A 177 -0.12 -3.44 7.47
CA LEU A 177 -1.30 -3.15 8.27
C LEU A 177 -2.54 -3.36 7.40
N GLN A 178 -3.46 -4.19 7.85
CA GLN A 178 -4.76 -4.40 7.23
C GLN A 178 -5.83 -3.86 8.19
N ALA A 179 -6.53 -2.81 7.77
CA ALA A 179 -7.52 -2.12 8.60
C ALA A 179 -8.70 -3.03 8.95
N THR A 180 -9.31 -3.66 7.95
CA THR A 180 -10.52 -4.49 8.08
C THR A 180 -10.35 -5.82 7.36
N GLU A 181 -11.12 -6.84 7.75
CA GLU A 181 -11.03 -8.18 7.16
C GLU A 181 -11.23 -8.15 5.63
N THR A 182 -12.23 -7.39 5.19
CA THR A 182 -12.56 -7.18 3.79
C THR A 182 -12.42 -5.72 3.43
N VAL A 183 -12.29 -5.44 2.13
CA VAL A 183 -12.21 -4.06 1.65
C VAL A 183 -13.55 -3.35 1.81
N ALA A 184 -14.66 -4.06 1.58
CA ALA A 184 -16.01 -3.56 1.81
C ALA A 184 -16.25 -3.10 3.26
N GLY A 185 -15.54 -3.70 4.22
CA GLY A 185 -15.59 -3.30 5.63
C GLY A 185 -14.84 -2.01 5.97
N TYR A 186 -14.07 -1.43 5.05
CA TYR A 186 -13.22 -0.25 5.32
C TYR A 186 -14.00 1.07 5.36
N THR A 187 -14.98 1.18 6.27
CA THR A 187 -15.88 2.34 6.43
C THR A 187 -15.17 3.60 6.95
N ASP A 188 -15.88 4.73 7.03
CA ASP A 188 -15.37 5.99 7.59
C ASP A 188 -14.90 5.83 9.05
N GLU A 189 -15.55 4.98 9.84
CA GLU A 189 -15.10 4.63 11.19
C GLU A 189 -13.75 3.91 11.17
N ALA A 190 -13.56 2.98 10.24
CA ALA A 190 -12.28 2.28 10.07
C ALA A 190 -11.19 3.26 9.58
N VAL A 191 -11.52 4.17 8.66
CA VAL A 191 -10.64 5.26 8.21
C VAL A 191 -10.20 6.14 9.38
N ARG A 192 -11.14 6.51 10.27
CA ARG A 192 -10.83 7.27 11.49
C ARG A 192 -9.91 6.49 12.44
N GLY A 193 -10.20 5.21 12.71
CA GLY A 193 -9.36 4.39 13.60
C GLY A 193 -7.93 4.24 13.07
N VAL A 194 -7.78 4.03 11.76
CA VAL A 194 -6.46 4.00 11.10
C VAL A 194 -5.74 5.34 11.22
N PHE A 195 -6.45 6.46 10.98
CA PHE A 195 -5.86 7.79 11.16
C PHE A 195 -5.39 7.99 12.60
N GLU A 196 -6.22 7.69 13.61
CA GLU A 196 -5.86 7.85 15.03
C GLU A 196 -4.63 7.01 15.40
N ALA A 197 -4.50 5.80 14.86
CA ALA A 197 -3.33 4.94 15.09
C ALA A 197 -2.06 5.45 14.38
N LEU A 198 -2.19 6.12 13.23
CA LEU A 198 -1.04 6.49 12.39
C LEU A 198 -0.66 7.98 12.45
N HIS A 199 -1.50 8.85 13.01
CA HIS A 199 -1.28 10.30 13.05
C HIS A 199 0.11 10.74 13.54
N PRO A 200 0.80 10.07 14.49
CA PRO A 200 2.12 10.54 14.97
C PRO A 200 3.21 10.51 13.89
N VAL A 201 2.98 9.81 12.78
CA VAL A 201 3.90 9.71 11.65
C VAL A 201 3.31 10.27 10.35
N LEU A 202 2.10 10.84 10.38
CA LEU A 202 1.50 11.46 9.20
C LEU A 202 2.04 12.89 9.00
N PRO A 203 2.08 13.40 7.75
CA PRO A 203 2.38 14.79 7.49
C PRO A 203 1.36 15.73 8.18
N PRO A 204 1.79 16.91 8.65
CA PRO A 204 0.88 17.92 9.18
C PRO A 204 0.04 18.57 8.07
N GLY A 205 -1.07 19.18 8.45
CA GLY A 205 -1.98 19.93 7.57
C GLY A 205 -3.40 19.40 7.58
N VAL A 206 -4.36 20.27 7.27
CA VAL A 206 -5.79 19.91 7.18
C VAL A 206 -6.10 19.45 5.76
N PRO A 207 -6.55 18.18 5.56
CA PRO A 207 -7.01 17.70 4.26
C PRO A 207 -8.10 18.58 3.66
N GLN A 208 -7.96 18.93 2.38
CA GLN A 208 -8.95 19.65 1.60
C GLN A 208 -9.65 18.71 0.64
N PHE A 209 -10.98 18.80 0.59
CA PHE A 209 -11.78 18.05 -0.38
C PHE A 209 -11.39 18.48 -1.80
N ASP A 210 -11.13 17.50 -2.66
CA ASP A 210 -10.86 17.71 -4.08
C ASP A 210 -12.09 17.27 -4.91
N PRO A 211 -12.84 18.21 -5.52
CA PRO A 211 -13.98 17.88 -6.36
C PRO A 211 -13.63 17.02 -7.58
N ALA A 212 -12.37 16.99 -8.01
CA ALA A 212 -11.91 16.13 -9.10
C ALA A 212 -11.73 14.67 -8.66
N HIS A 213 -11.63 14.42 -7.36
CA HIS A 213 -11.38 13.12 -6.76
C HIS A 213 -12.30 12.85 -5.56
N PRO A 214 -13.63 12.83 -5.75
CA PRO A 214 -14.60 12.63 -4.67
C PRO A 214 -14.51 11.24 -4.01
N GLU A 215 -13.84 10.29 -4.65
CA GLU A 215 -13.64 8.91 -4.20
C GLU A 215 -12.56 8.76 -3.11
N LEU A 216 -11.70 9.77 -2.89
CA LEU A 216 -10.57 9.65 -1.98
C LEU A 216 -11.05 9.48 -0.54
N ARG A 217 -10.58 8.40 0.10
CA ARG A 217 -10.81 8.15 1.52
C ARG A 217 -9.70 8.77 2.35
N TYR A 218 -10.08 9.62 3.29
CA TYR A 218 -9.22 10.27 4.27
C TYR A 218 -10.04 10.71 5.50
N PHE A 219 -9.37 11.00 6.61
CA PHE A 219 -10.00 11.58 7.79
C PHE A 219 -9.73 13.09 7.81
N PRO A 220 -10.76 13.96 7.91
CA PRO A 220 -10.61 15.41 7.72
C PRO A 220 -10.07 16.11 8.98
N ALA A 221 -8.89 15.69 9.45
CA ALA A 221 -8.21 16.29 10.60
C ALA A 221 -6.70 16.44 10.37
N ASP A 222 -6.12 17.42 11.05
CA ASP A 222 -4.68 17.67 11.02
C ASP A 222 -3.96 16.75 12.01
N ALA A 223 -3.04 15.93 11.49
CA ALA A 223 -2.26 14.99 12.27
C ALA A 223 -1.45 15.67 13.40
N SER A 224 -1.04 16.92 13.21
CA SER A 224 -0.27 17.67 14.22
C SER A 224 -1.08 18.04 15.46
N ARG A 225 -2.41 18.01 15.40
CA ARG A 225 -3.29 18.40 16.52
C ARG A 225 -3.46 17.33 17.59
N PHE A 226 -2.96 16.13 17.35
CA PHE A 226 -3.09 14.98 18.24
C PHE A 226 -1.76 14.61 18.93
N GLY A 227 -0.66 15.29 18.58
CA GLY A 227 0.62 15.17 19.27
C GLY A 227 0.63 15.96 20.57
N GLY A 228 0.76 15.26 21.70
CA GLY A 228 1.13 15.81 23.00
C GLY A 228 2.64 15.76 23.23
#